data_AF-A0AA40FR23-F1
#
_entry.id   AF-A0AA40FR23-F1
#
_cell.length_a   1.000
_cell.length_b   1.000
_cell.length_c   1.000
_cell.angle_alpha   90.00
_cell.angle_beta   90.00
_cell.angle_gamma   90.00
#
_symmetry.space_group_name_H-M   'P 1'
#
loop_
_entity.id
_entity.type
_entity.pdbx_description
1 polymer ?
#
loop_
_entity_poly.entity_id
_entity_poly.type
_entity_poly.pdbx_seq_one_letter_code
_entity_poly.pdbx_strand_id
1 'polypeptide(L)'
;MSSEQYYEKLNKAISGSEPFAYSERMFGFPERLTLPRGKPEGMRFKMFFFLSPLEGGSINTYELPMIGKMTYDGRPFGFPLDRPTWSWNFTIPNMYFKDVYIYNRQYEKEKLNY
;
A
#
# COMPACT_ATOMS: atom_id res chain seq x y z
N MET A 1 -1.57 5.28 16.10
CA MET A 1 -2.19 5.91 17.28
C MET A 1 -1.09 6.16 18.29
N SER A 2 -1.06 7.32 18.95
CA SER A 2 -0.12 7.51 20.07
C SER A 2 -0.53 6.66 21.27
N SER A 3 0.40 6.40 22.20
CA SER A 3 0.11 5.69 23.44
C SER A 3 -0.92 6.41 24.31
N GLU A 4 -0.89 7.74 24.33
CA GLU A 4 -1.85 8.59 25.04
C GLU A 4 -3.27 8.44 24.47
N GLN A 5 -3.43 8.59 23.15
CA GLN A 5 -4.72 8.39 22.48
C GLN A 5 -5.26 6.97 22.69
N TYR A 6 -4.37 5.98 22.73
CA TYR A 6 -4.74 4.60 23.03
C TYR A 6 -5.27 4.45 24.45
N TYR A 7 -4.57 5.02 25.43
CA TYR A 7 -4.94 4.98 26.84
C TYR A 7 -6.28 5.69 27.10
N GLU A 8 -6.51 6.86 26.49
CA GLU A 8 -7.79 7.57 26.59
C GLU A 8 -8.97 6.74 26.08
N LYS A 9 -8.82 6.11 24.91
CA LYS A 9 -9.85 5.22 24.34
C LYS A 9 -10.12 4.01 25.24
N LEU A 10 -9.07 3.45 25.84
CA LEU A 10 -9.19 2.33 26.76
C LEU A 10 -9.97 2.72 28.02
N ASN A 11 -9.71 3.90 28.59
CA ASN A 11 -10.46 4.42 29.73
C ASN A 11 -11.94 4.65 29.41
N LYS A 12 -12.26 5.22 28.24
CA LYS A 12 -13.65 5.42 27.79
C LYS A 12 -14.40 4.11 27.57
N ALA A 13 -13.70 3.06 27.19
CA ALA A 13 -14.28 1.73 27.06
C ALA A 13 -14.52 1.07 28.42
N ILE A 14 -13.59 1.20 29.36
CA ILE A 14 -13.76 0.72 30.73
C ILE A 14 -14.94 1.42 31.42
N SER A 15 -15.14 2.72 31.18
CA SER A 15 -16.28 3.46 31.73
C SER A 15 -17.62 3.11 31.06
N GLY A 16 -17.63 2.23 30.05
CA GLY A 16 -18.83 1.85 29.30
C GLY A 16 -19.36 2.94 28.37
N SER A 17 -18.56 3.98 28.09
CA SER A 17 -18.97 5.11 27.27
C SER A 17 -18.89 4.82 25.77
N GLU A 18 -17.88 4.07 25.32
CA GLU A 18 -17.71 3.67 23.91
C GLU A 18 -17.05 2.29 23.78
N PRO A 19 -17.40 1.45 22.78
CA PRO A 19 -16.74 0.17 22.58
C PRO A 19 -15.30 0.36 22.03
N PHE A 20 -14.35 -0.45 22.54
CA PHE A 20 -12.98 -0.46 22.04
C PHE A 20 -12.83 -1.45 20.87
N ALA A 21 -12.68 -0.93 19.65
CA ALA A 21 -12.40 -1.74 18.47
C ALA A 21 -10.89 -1.84 18.21
N TYR A 22 -10.39 -3.06 18.00
CA TYR A 22 -9.02 -3.29 17.58
C TYR A 22 -8.83 -2.96 16.09
N SER A 23 -7.65 -2.46 15.74
CA SER A 23 -7.28 -2.30 14.32
C SER A 23 -7.10 -3.68 13.69
N GLU A 24 -7.83 -3.96 12.61
CA GLU A 24 -7.72 -5.21 11.85
C GLU A 24 -6.32 -5.41 11.22
N ARG A 25 -5.60 -4.31 10.97
CA ARG A 25 -4.25 -4.31 10.42
C ARG A 25 -3.32 -3.49 11.32
N MET A 26 -2.52 -4.19 12.11
CA MET A 26 -1.45 -3.60 12.92
C MET A 26 -0.10 -3.61 12.19
N PHE A 27 0.12 -4.58 11.30
CA PHE A 27 1.33 -4.69 10.49
C PHE A 27 1.04 -4.43 9.01
N GLY A 28 1.92 -3.66 8.39
CA GLY A 28 1.82 -3.32 6.97
C GLY A 28 2.81 -2.23 6.61
N PHE A 29 3.03 -2.03 5.32
CA PHE A 29 3.85 -0.92 4.86
C PHE A 29 3.12 0.41 5.13
N PRO A 30 3.75 1.41 5.77
CA PRO A 30 3.09 2.68 6.06
C PRO A 30 2.63 3.37 4.78
N GLU A 31 1.33 3.70 4.70
CA GLU A 31 0.73 4.32 3.52
C GLU A 31 1.44 5.62 3.10
N ARG A 32 1.89 6.42 4.08
CA ARG A 32 2.65 7.66 3.86
C ARG A 32 4.03 7.47 3.19
N LEU A 33 4.52 6.23 3.12
CA LEU A 33 5.81 5.88 2.50
C LEU A 33 5.61 5.17 1.15
N THR A 34 4.37 4.99 0.69
CA THR A 34 4.04 4.26 -0.55
C THR A 34 4.77 4.81 -1.76
N LEU A 35 4.95 6.13 -1.81
CA LEU A 35 5.70 6.80 -2.86
C LEU A 35 7.10 7.17 -2.37
N PRO A 36 8.15 6.92 -3.16
CA PRO A 36 9.47 7.46 -2.86
C PRO A 36 9.42 8.99 -2.89
N ARG A 37 10.35 9.63 -2.20
CA ARG A 37 10.46 11.09 -2.19
C ARG A 37 10.74 11.59 -3.62
N GLY A 38 9.80 12.32 -4.20
CA GLY A 38 9.96 12.94 -5.52
C GLY A 38 10.95 14.11 -5.54
N LYS A 39 11.00 14.81 -6.67
CA LYS A 39 11.75 16.06 -6.87
C LYS A 39 10.81 17.22 -7.20
N PRO A 40 11.15 18.49 -6.93
CA PRO A 40 10.33 19.64 -7.34
C PRO A 40 10.05 19.67 -8.84
N GLU A 41 11.05 19.35 -9.67
CA GLU A 41 10.95 19.24 -11.13
C GLU A 41 10.23 17.98 -11.62
N GLY A 42 9.83 17.09 -10.71
CA GLY A 42 9.25 15.79 -11.01
C GLY A 42 10.32 14.71 -11.17
N MET A 43 10.18 13.63 -10.39
CA MET A 43 11.01 12.44 -10.52
C MET A 43 10.29 11.41 -11.38
N ARG A 44 10.83 11.07 -12.55
CA ARG A 44 10.22 10.10 -13.47
C ARG A 44 10.31 8.68 -12.94
N PHE A 45 9.18 7.99 -12.96
CA PHE A 45 9.04 6.55 -12.73
C PHE A 45 8.22 5.92 -13.85
N LYS A 46 8.19 4.59 -13.90
CA LYS A 46 7.24 3.83 -14.70
C LYS A 46 6.29 3.08 -13.79
N MET A 47 4.99 3.29 -13.97
CA MET A 47 3.98 2.39 -13.43
C MET A 47 3.80 1.23 -14.40
N PHE A 48 3.83 0.02 -13.85
CA PHE A 48 3.58 -1.21 -14.58
C PHE A 48 2.20 -1.74 -14.20
N PHE A 49 1.39 -1.99 -15.21
CA PHE A 49 0.07 -2.59 -15.09
C PHE A 49 0.10 -3.94 -15.80
N PHE A 50 -0.49 -4.95 -15.17
CA PHE A 50 -0.60 -6.29 -15.71
C PHE A 50 -1.97 -6.86 -15.39
N LEU A 51 -2.65 -7.37 -16.43
CA LEU A 51 -3.96 -8.00 -16.29
C LEU A 51 -3.80 -9.50 -16.57
N SER A 52 -4.16 -10.34 -15.60
CA SER A 52 -4.29 -11.79 -15.84
C SER A 52 -5.71 -12.26 -15.58
N PRO A 53 -6.17 -13.28 -16.33
CA PRO A 53 -7.42 -13.95 -16.00
C PRO A 53 -7.31 -14.58 -14.61
N LEU A 54 -8.42 -14.50 -13.88
CA LEU A 54 -8.59 -15.18 -12.60
C LEU A 54 -9.16 -16.56 -12.87
N GLU A 55 -8.38 -17.61 -12.58
CA GLU A 55 -8.84 -18.98 -12.77
C GLU A 55 -9.80 -19.34 -11.63
N GLY A 56 -11.04 -19.70 -11.99
CA GLY A 56 -12.10 -19.98 -11.02
C GLY A 56 -11.71 -21.09 -10.05
N GLY A 57 -11.83 -20.82 -8.75
CA GLY A 57 -11.53 -21.77 -7.66
C GLY A 57 -10.15 -21.60 -6.99
N SER A 58 -9.29 -20.72 -7.49
CA SER A 58 -7.93 -20.49 -6.95
C SER A 58 -7.83 -19.39 -5.89
N ILE A 59 -8.94 -18.70 -5.57
CA ILE A 59 -8.92 -17.60 -4.61
C ILE A 59 -8.94 -18.14 -3.18
N ASN A 60 -7.79 -18.09 -2.52
CA ASN A 60 -7.66 -18.38 -1.10
C ASN A 60 -7.64 -17.08 -0.32
N THR A 61 -8.53 -16.96 0.67
CA THR A 61 -8.52 -15.85 1.61
C THR A 61 -7.99 -16.37 2.94
N TYR A 62 -6.90 -15.77 3.42
CA TYR A 62 -6.38 -16.01 4.76
C TYR A 62 -6.62 -14.78 5.61
N GLU A 63 -7.19 -14.98 6.79
CA GLU A 63 -7.27 -13.95 7.81
C GLU A 63 -6.18 -14.22 8.84
N LEU A 64 -5.16 -13.36 8.83
CA LEU A 64 -4.04 -13.48 9.75
C LEU A 64 -4.20 -12.45 10.87
N PRO A 65 -4.05 -12.85 12.15
CA PRO A 65 -4.01 -11.91 13.24
C PRO A 65 -2.99 -10.81 12.95
N MET A 66 -3.38 -9.55 13.20
CA MET A 66 -2.53 -8.36 13.09
C MET A 66 -2.11 -7.94 11.66
N ILE A 67 -2.16 -8.80 10.64
CA ILE A 67 -1.87 -8.46 9.23
C ILE A 67 -3.16 -8.13 8.45
N GLY A 68 -4.27 -8.71 8.89
CA GLY A 68 -5.59 -8.55 8.31
C GLY A 68 -5.88 -9.62 7.25
N LYS A 69 -6.94 -9.37 6.47
CA LYS A 69 -7.40 -10.25 5.40
C LYS A 69 -6.48 -10.14 4.17
N MET A 70 -5.95 -11.28 3.71
CA MET A 70 -5.15 -11.37 2.50
C MET A 70 -5.78 -12.35 1.52
N THR A 71 -5.98 -11.90 0.29
CA THR A 71 -6.61 -12.66 -0.80
C THR A 71 -5.54 -13.00 -1.83
N TYR A 72 -5.44 -14.27 -2.22
CA TYR A 72 -4.44 -14.80 -3.15
C TYR A 72 -5.10 -15.62 -4.25
N ASP A 73 -4.61 -15.50 -5.47
CA ASP A 73 -5.06 -16.26 -6.64
C ASP A 73 -4.21 -17.52 -6.90
N GLY A 74 -3.44 -17.96 -5.90
CA GLY A 74 -2.55 -19.12 -5.99
C GLY A 74 -1.23 -18.87 -6.75
N ARG A 75 -1.03 -17.68 -7.35
CA ARG A 75 0.23 -17.34 -8.02
C ARG A 75 1.32 -16.94 -7.02
N PRO A 76 2.61 -17.02 -7.41
CA PRO A 76 3.71 -16.56 -6.58
C PRO A 76 3.59 -15.08 -6.21
N PHE A 77 4.08 -14.72 -5.02
CA PHE A 77 4.21 -13.33 -4.61
C PHE A 77 5.08 -12.55 -5.60
N GLY A 78 4.55 -11.43 -6.09
CA GLY A 78 5.26 -10.58 -7.06
C GLY A 78 5.02 -10.97 -8.52
N PHE A 79 4.20 -11.98 -8.82
CA PHE A 79 3.81 -12.32 -10.20
C PHE A 79 3.26 -11.10 -10.96
N PRO A 80 3.69 -10.84 -12.21
CA PRO A 80 4.55 -11.66 -13.08
C PRO A 80 6.06 -11.31 -13.01
N LEU A 81 6.48 -10.49 -12.04
CA LEU A 81 7.85 -10.01 -11.87
C LEU A 81 8.65 -10.84 -10.83
N ASP A 82 8.10 -11.97 -10.39
CA ASP A 82 8.68 -12.91 -9.44
C ASP A 82 9.93 -13.64 -9.97
N ARG A 83 10.18 -13.57 -11.29
CA ARG A 83 11.27 -14.26 -11.97
C ARG A 83 11.92 -13.37 -13.05
N PRO A 84 13.19 -13.61 -13.42
CA PRO A 84 13.83 -12.89 -14.51
C PRO A 84 13.06 -13.05 -15.83
N THR A 85 12.69 -11.93 -16.44
CA THR A 85 12.06 -11.90 -17.76
C THR A 85 13.13 -11.75 -18.84
N TRP A 86 13.39 -12.83 -19.57
CA TRP A 86 14.46 -12.85 -20.59
C TRP A 86 14.02 -12.26 -21.94
N SER A 87 12.72 -12.12 -22.18
CA SER A 87 12.18 -11.46 -23.37
C SER A 87 11.74 -10.03 -23.03
N TRP A 88 12.47 -9.06 -23.58
CA TRP A 88 12.11 -7.63 -23.58
C TRP A 88 10.87 -7.33 -24.45
N ASN A 89 9.95 -8.28 -24.58
CA ASN A 89 8.72 -8.13 -25.32
C ASN A 89 7.65 -7.58 -24.37
N PHE A 90 7.74 -6.29 -24.06
CA PHE A 90 6.75 -5.56 -23.27
C PHE A 90 5.50 -5.16 -24.07
N THR A 91 5.32 -5.68 -25.29
CA THR A 91 4.17 -5.37 -26.16
C THR A 91 3.06 -6.41 -26.05
N ILE A 92 3.09 -7.26 -25.04
CA ILE A 92 1.98 -8.19 -24.75
C ILE A 92 0.75 -7.35 -24.37
N PRO A 93 -0.43 -7.57 -24.98
CA PRO A 93 -1.57 -6.67 -24.86
C PRO A 93 -2.14 -6.52 -23.44
N ASN A 94 -1.81 -7.44 -22.52
CA ASN A 94 -2.22 -7.38 -21.12
C ASN A 94 -1.14 -6.81 -20.18
N MET A 95 -0.06 -6.25 -20.73
CA MET A 95 0.96 -5.47 -20.03
C MET A 95 0.93 -4.01 -20.51
N TYR A 96 1.02 -3.06 -19.58
CA TYR A 96 1.08 -1.65 -19.93
C TYR A 96 2.05 -0.90 -19.02
N PHE A 97 2.92 -0.09 -19.63
CA PHE A 97 3.84 0.79 -18.92
C PHE A 97 3.45 2.24 -19.14
N LYS A 98 3.27 2.96 -18.04
CA LYS A 98 2.99 4.40 -18.05
C LYS A 98 4.12 5.17 -17.38
N ASP A 99 4.70 6.13 -18.09
CA ASP A 99 5.57 7.11 -17.46
C ASP A 99 4.75 8.02 -16.54
N VAL A 100 5.20 8.13 -15.29
CA VAL A 100 4.61 8.99 -14.26
C VAL A 100 5.70 9.82 -13.58
N TYR A 101 5.29 10.92 -12.97
CA TYR A 101 6.20 11.83 -12.28
C TYR A 101 5.75 12.01 -10.84
N ILE A 102 6.67 11.81 -9.90
CA ILE A 102 6.45 12.06 -8.48
C ILE A 102 7.06 13.42 -8.15
N TYR A 103 6.19 14.35 -7.76
CA TYR A 103 6.58 15.70 -7.37
C TYR A 103 6.72 15.77 -5.86
N ASN A 104 7.84 16.32 -5.39
CA ASN A 104 7.95 16.71 -4.00
C ASN A 104 7.68 18.21 -3.90
N ARG A 105 6.51 18.55 -3.35
CA ARG A 105 6.26 19.91 -2.89
C ARG A 105 7.11 20.09 -1.64
N GLN A 106 8.12 20.96 -1.69
CA GLN A 106 8.74 21.44 -0.47
C GLN A 106 7.62 21.94 0.45
N TYR A 107 7.67 21.57 1.73
CA TYR A 107 6.78 22.17 2.71
C TYR A 107 6.94 23.69 2.63
N GLU A 108 5.85 24.43 2.44
CA GLU A 108 5.78 25.90 2.58
C GLU A 108 6.02 26.33 4.05
N LYS A 109 7.06 25.78 4.71
CA LYS A 109 7.52 26.28 6.01
C LYS A 109 8.46 27.49 5.86
N GLU A 110 8.91 27.81 4.66
CA GLU A 110 9.70 29.02 4.38
C GLU A 110 8.83 30.26 4.09
N LYS A 111 7.50 30.14 4.06
CA LYS A 111 6.57 31.28 3.87
C LYS A 111 5.79 31.70 5.12
N LEU A 112 5.95 31.00 6.23
CA LEU A 112 5.44 31.41 7.54
C LEU A 112 6.57 32.03 8.36
N ASN A 113 7.16 33.10 7.82
CA ASN A 113 7.78 34.13 8.66
C ASN A 113 6.65 35.09 9.07
N TYR A 114 5.86 34.73 10.09
CA TYR A 114 5.13 35.65 10.98
C TYR A 114 4.75 34.90 12.26
#